data_AF-A0A2N5YRN8-F1
#
_entry.id   AF-A0A2N5YRN8-F1
#
_cell.length_a   1.000
_cell.length_b   1.000
_cell.length_c   1.000
_cell.angle_alpha   90.00
_cell.angle_beta   90.00
_cell.angle_gamma   90.00
#
_symmetry.space_group_name_H-M   'P 1'
#
loop_
_entity.id
_entity.type
_entity.pdbx_description
1 polymer ?
#
loop_
_entity_poly.entity_id
_entity_poly.type
_entity_poly.pdbx_seq_one_letter_code
_entity_poly.pdbx_strand_id
1 'polypeptide(L)'
;MSWFYIFSSALNAIWIFAWHYNKFGLSVIIMLLLLISLIMINIKLSSHPNSIIKASFGIYLGWICIATIANITVWLVSLNWSGFGLSEEIWTILLIIIGLAITVAAVAKFKNPFIALSVIWAFVGISIKQNGNSNAVFITALISAILFTGILIFYIIKKPLES
;
A
#
# COMPACT_ATOMS: atom_id res chain seq x y z
N MET A 1 5.68 16.34 15.55
CA MET A 1 5.82 15.03 14.84
C MET A 1 5.38 13.88 15.74
N SER A 2 5.80 13.91 17.02
CA SER A 2 5.49 12.89 18.03
C SER A 2 3.99 12.61 18.24
N TRP A 3 3.13 13.63 18.23
CA TRP A 3 1.68 13.43 18.40
C TRP A 3 1.04 12.57 17.29
N PHE A 4 1.37 12.86 16.01
CA PHE A 4 0.88 12.07 14.88
C PHE A 4 1.42 10.65 14.91
N TYR A 5 2.66 10.45 15.35
CA TYR A 5 3.25 9.12 15.50
C TYR A 5 2.52 8.31 16.58
N ILE A 6 2.35 8.86 17.78
CA ILE A 6 1.62 8.21 18.88
C ILE A 6 0.19 7.87 18.44
N PHE A 7 -0.48 8.83 17.79
CA PHE A 7 -1.82 8.62 17.26
C PHE A 7 -1.87 7.50 16.20
N SER A 8 -0.90 7.46 15.27
CA SER A 8 -0.81 6.40 14.26
C SER A 8 -0.56 5.02 14.90
N SER A 9 0.27 4.94 15.94
CA SER A 9 0.55 3.70 16.67
C SER A 9 -0.69 3.20 17.42
N ALA A 10 -1.44 4.11 18.06
CA ALA A 10 -2.68 3.78 18.73
C ALA A 10 -3.75 3.28 17.73
N LEU A 11 -3.93 3.99 16.60
CA LEU A 11 -4.82 3.56 15.53
C LEU A 11 -4.42 2.18 14.98
N ASN A 12 -3.12 1.93 14.82
CA ASN A 12 -2.61 0.64 14.34
C ASN A 12 -2.97 -0.50 15.30
N ALA A 13 -2.84 -0.28 16.61
CA ALA A 13 -3.25 -1.26 17.61
C ALA A 13 -4.77 -1.51 17.57
N ILE A 14 -5.56 -0.44 17.55
CA ILE A 14 -7.04 -0.51 17.50
C ILE A 14 -7.51 -1.22 16.23
N TRP A 15 -6.85 -0.97 15.10
CA TRP A 15 -7.14 -1.63 13.83
C TRP A 15 -7.01 -3.16 13.93
N ILE A 16 -5.95 -3.67 14.56
CA ILE A 16 -5.76 -5.12 14.73
C ILE A 16 -6.94 -5.74 15.49
N PHE A 17 -7.43 -5.09 16.54
CA PHE A 17 -8.61 -5.55 17.26
C PHE A 17 -9.87 -5.49 16.39
N ALA A 18 -10.11 -4.38 15.69
CA ALA A 18 -11.27 -4.23 14.82
C ALA A 18 -11.30 -5.31 13.72
N TRP A 19 -10.15 -5.61 13.12
CA TRP A 19 -9.98 -6.68 12.15
C TRP A 19 -10.24 -8.06 12.76
N HIS A 20 -9.65 -8.34 13.93
CA HIS A 20 -9.79 -9.63 14.61
C HIS A 20 -11.24 -9.93 15.03
N TYR A 21 -12.00 -8.91 15.46
CA TYR A 21 -13.42 -9.04 15.78
C TYR A 21 -14.35 -8.95 14.55
N ASN A 22 -13.81 -9.04 13.33
CA ASN A 22 -14.54 -8.97 12.06
C ASN A 22 -15.40 -7.70 11.91
N LYS A 23 -15.02 -6.60 12.58
CA LYS A 23 -15.70 -5.30 12.46
C LYS A 23 -15.16 -4.56 11.23
N PHE A 24 -15.38 -5.11 10.03
CA PHE A 24 -14.74 -4.67 8.79
C PHE A 24 -14.99 -3.18 8.45
N GLY A 25 -16.23 -2.68 8.61
CA GLY A 25 -16.52 -1.27 8.36
C GLY A 25 -15.77 -0.32 9.30
N LEU A 26 -15.69 -0.67 10.59
CA LEU A 26 -14.91 0.07 11.58
C LEU A 26 -13.41 0.00 11.24
N SER A 27 -12.94 -1.18 10.82
CA SER A 27 -11.57 -1.41 10.39
C SER A 27 -11.17 -0.49 9.22
N VAL A 28 -12.05 -0.31 8.22
CA VAL A 28 -11.83 0.64 7.11
C VAL A 28 -11.70 2.07 7.61
N ILE A 29 -12.60 2.52 8.51
CA ILE A 29 -12.52 3.88 9.07
C ILE A 29 -11.19 4.10 9.78
N ILE A 30 -10.76 3.16 10.63
CA ILE A 30 -9.48 3.25 11.35
C ILE A 30 -8.30 3.27 10.36
N MET A 31 -8.33 2.43 9.33
CA MET A 31 -7.29 2.40 8.29
C MET A 31 -7.16 3.72 7.55
N LEU A 32 -8.27 4.38 7.21
CA LEU A 32 -8.25 5.69 6.57
C LEU A 32 -7.66 6.77 7.48
N LEU A 33 -8.01 6.77 8.77
CA LEU A 33 -7.42 7.69 9.75
C LEU A 33 -5.91 7.47 9.91
N LEU A 34 -5.48 6.20 9.90
CA LEU A 34 -4.08 5.82 9.98
C LEU A 34 -3.33 6.26 8.72
N LEU A 35 -3.91 6.04 7.54
CA LEU A 35 -3.35 6.46 6.25
C LEU A 35 -3.16 7.99 6.20
N ILE A 36 -4.17 8.76 6.61
CA ILE A 36 -4.08 10.23 6.69
C ILE A 36 -2.95 10.64 7.64
N SER A 37 -2.85 10.00 8.80
CA SER A 37 -1.80 10.28 9.78
C SER A 37 -0.40 10.04 9.19
N LEU A 38 -0.21 8.94 8.44
CA LEU A 38 1.07 8.63 7.79
C LEU A 38 1.40 9.53 6.61
N ILE A 39 0.41 9.96 5.85
CA ILE A 39 0.58 10.97 4.80
C ILE A 39 1.12 12.25 5.44
N MET A 40 0.50 12.73 6.54
CA MET A 40 0.93 13.92 7.25
C MET A 40 2.35 13.80 7.81
N ILE A 41 2.74 12.61 8.29
CA ILE A 41 4.11 12.34 8.72
C ILE A 41 5.09 12.39 7.54
N ASN A 42 4.77 11.73 6.42
CA ASN A 42 5.63 11.69 5.23
C ASN A 42 5.80 13.05 4.56
N ILE A 43 4.77 13.91 4.57
CA ILE A 43 4.89 15.31 4.11
C ILE A 43 5.96 16.04 4.94
N LYS A 44 5.89 15.96 6.28
CA LYS A 44 6.83 16.61 7.19
C LYS A 44 8.24 16.03 7.09
N LEU A 45 8.34 14.74 6.78
CA LEU A 45 9.60 14.03 6.68
C LEU A 45 10.28 14.20 5.31
N SER A 46 9.58 14.69 4.28
CA SER A 46 10.12 14.87 2.93
C SER A 46 11.38 15.74 2.88
N SER A 47 11.49 16.74 3.76
CA SER A 47 12.66 17.62 3.89
C SER A 47 13.68 17.18 4.95
N HIS A 48 13.45 16.07 5.64
CA HIS A 48 14.30 15.64 6.76
C HIS A 48 15.64 15.05 6.27
N PRO A 49 16.79 15.34 6.91
CA PRO A 49 18.08 14.89 6.41
C PRO A 49 18.31 13.37 6.58
N ASN A 50 17.63 12.73 7.54
CA ASN A 50 17.85 11.31 7.81
C ASN A 50 17.11 10.40 6.81
N SER A 51 17.89 9.81 5.90
CA SER A 51 17.42 8.87 4.88
C SER A 51 16.82 7.57 5.45
N ILE A 52 17.28 7.10 6.61
CA ILE A 52 16.75 5.88 7.25
C ILE A 52 15.34 6.13 7.75
N ILE A 53 15.11 7.25 8.45
CA ILE A 53 13.77 7.60 8.95
C ILE A 53 12.80 7.76 7.77
N LYS A 54 13.24 8.44 6.70
CA LYS A 54 12.48 8.53 5.44
C LYS A 54 12.13 7.16 4.89
N ALA A 55 13.09 6.25 4.78
CA ALA A 55 12.86 4.91 4.27
C ALA A 55 11.83 4.15 5.14
N SER A 56 12.00 4.15 6.46
CA SER A 56 11.10 3.46 7.40
C SER A 56 9.65 3.93 7.28
N PHE A 57 9.42 5.25 7.29
CA PHE A 57 8.06 5.80 7.16
C PHE A 57 7.50 5.69 5.74
N GLY A 58 8.36 5.60 4.73
CA GLY A 58 7.97 5.30 3.35
C GLY A 58 7.44 3.88 3.21
N ILE A 59 8.20 2.89 3.69
CA ILE A 59 7.77 1.48 3.73
C ILE A 59 6.46 1.37 4.53
N TYR A 60 6.37 2.04 5.67
CA TYR A 60 5.15 1.99 6.48
C TYR A 60 3.93 2.55 5.75
N LEU A 61 4.07 3.69 5.05
CA LEU A 61 3.01 4.24 4.23
C LEU A 61 2.59 3.29 3.11
N GLY A 62 3.56 2.71 2.39
CA GLY A 62 3.30 1.73 1.34
C GLY A 62 2.50 0.52 1.83
N TRP A 63 2.88 -0.02 2.99
CA TRP A 63 2.16 -1.13 3.61
C TRP A 63 0.71 -0.78 3.95
N ILE A 64 0.49 0.40 4.53
CA ILE A 64 -0.85 0.85 4.91
C ILE A 64 -1.73 1.14 3.70
N CYS A 65 -1.18 1.60 2.57
CA CYS A 65 -1.94 1.70 1.32
C CYS A 65 -2.50 0.34 0.89
N ILE A 66 -1.66 -0.71 0.87
CA ILE A 66 -2.06 -2.07 0.48
C ILE A 66 -3.09 -2.62 1.46
N ALA A 67 -2.83 -2.48 2.76
CA ALA A 67 -3.75 -2.91 3.80
C ALA A 67 -5.09 -2.17 3.71
N THR A 68 -5.11 -0.89 3.31
CA THR A 68 -6.35 -0.13 3.10
C THR A 68 -7.17 -0.74 1.96
N ILE A 69 -6.53 -1.04 0.83
CA ILE A 69 -7.19 -1.70 -0.32
C ILE A 69 -7.76 -3.06 0.11
N ALA A 70 -6.99 -3.86 0.83
CA ALA A 70 -7.44 -5.15 1.35
C ALA A 70 -8.61 -5.01 2.32
N ASN A 71 -8.57 -4.04 3.23
CA ASN A 71 -9.65 -3.78 4.20
C ASN A 71 -10.95 -3.38 3.50
N ILE A 72 -10.87 -2.49 2.52
CA ILE A 72 -12.02 -2.09 1.71
C ILE A 72 -12.57 -3.28 0.94
N THR A 73 -11.70 -4.11 0.35
CA THR A 73 -12.10 -5.29 -0.41
C THR A 73 -12.85 -6.29 0.47
N VAL A 74 -12.31 -6.62 1.64
CA VAL A 74 -12.96 -7.53 2.60
C VAL A 74 -14.28 -6.96 3.11
N TRP A 75 -14.33 -5.66 3.39
CA TRP A 75 -15.58 -5.02 3.81
C TRP A 75 -16.65 -5.11 2.73
N LEU A 76 -16.31 -4.85 1.47
CA LEU A 76 -17.24 -4.94 0.35
C LEU A 76 -17.74 -6.38 0.13
N VAL A 77 -16.84 -7.37 0.22
CA VAL A 77 -17.21 -8.80 0.17
C VAL A 77 -18.15 -9.15 1.32
N SER A 78 -17.90 -8.64 2.54
CA SER A 78 -18.77 -8.88 3.70
C SER A 78 -20.19 -8.32 3.56
N LEU A 79 -20.38 -7.33 2.67
CA LEU A 79 -21.68 -6.77 2.32
C LEU A 79 -22.35 -7.50 1.15
N ASN A 80 -21.78 -8.62 0.69
CA ASN A 80 -22.20 -9.36 -0.51
C ASN A 80 -22.25 -8.47 -1.76
N TRP A 81 -21.33 -7.51 -1.85
CA TRP A 81 -21.27 -6.65 -3.01
C TRP A 81 -20.79 -7.43 -4.25
N SER A 82 -21.54 -7.33 -5.34
CA SER A 82 -21.29 -8.08 -6.58
C SER A 82 -20.18 -7.50 -7.47
N GLY A 83 -19.36 -6.57 -6.98
CA GLY A 83 -18.26 -5.98 -7.76
C GLY A 83 -18.72 -5.30 -9.05
N PHE A 84 -19.89 -4.62 -9.01
CA PHE A 84 -20.58 -4.08 -10.19
C PHE A 84 -20.93 -5.12 -11.27
N GLY A 85 -21.02 -6.41 -10.90
CA GLY A 85 -21.25 -7.51 -11.84
C GLY A 85 -20.00 -7.95 -12.60
N LEU A 86 -18.81 -7.47 -12.22
CA LEU A 86 -17.54 -7.90 -12.79
C LEU A 86 -17.11 -9.25 -12.21
N SER A 87 -16.34 -10.03 -12.99
CA SER A 87 -15.74 -11.27 -12.48
C SER A 87 -14.68 -10.97 -11.42
N GLU A 88 -14.45 -11.92 -10.51
CA GLU A 88 -13.41 -11.81 -9.48
C GLU A 88 -12.01 -11.57 -10.07
N GLU A 89 -11.77 -12.12 -11.26
CA GLU A 89 -10.54 -11.93 -12.02
C GLU A 89 -10.34 -10.47 -12.45
N ILE A 90 -11.37 -9.88 -13.10
CA ILE A 90 -11.34 -8.47 -13.53
C ILE A 90 -11.25 -7.56 -12.31
N TRP A 91 -11.99 -7.88 -11.24
CA TRP A 91 -11.95 -7.14 -10.00
C TRP A 91 -10.54 -7.10 -9.40
N THR A 92 -9.86 -8.24 -9.36
CA THR A 92 -8.49 -8.33 -8.85
C THR A 92 -7.51 -7.53 -9.71
N ILE A 93 -7.63 -7.60 -11.05
CA ILE A 93 -6.82 -6.81 -11.98
C ILE A 93 -7.02 -5.30 -11.73
N LEU A 94 -8.27 -4.86 -11.55
CA LEU A 94 -8.57 -3.46 -11.24
C LEU A 94 -7.92 -3.01 -9.93
N LEU A 95 -7.97 -3.84 -8.88
CA LEU A 95 -7.33 -3.53 -7.59
C LEU A 95 -5.80 -3.44 -7.72
N ILE A 96 -5.17 -4.28 -8.53
CA ILE A 96 -3.72 -4.19 -8.83
C ILE A 96 -3.41 -2.86 -9.53
N ILE A 97 -4.20 -2.48 -10.54
CA ILE A 97 -4.02 -1.22 -11.29
C ILE A 97 -4.21 -0.01 -10.36
N ILE A 98 -5.22 -0.02 -9.49
CA ILE A 98 -5.46 1.04 -8.51
C ILE A 98 -4.30 1.13 -7.53
N GLY A 99 -3.83 0.00 -6.99
CA GLY A 99 -2.67 -0.06 -6.11
C GLY A 99 -1.41 0.48 -6.78
N LEU A 100 -1.22 0.20 -8.07
CA LEU A 100 -0.14 0.73 -8.89
C LEU A 100 -0.25 2.26 -9.02
N ALA A 101 -1.42 2.78 -9.40
CA ALA A 101 -1.63 4.21 -9.55
C ALA A 101 -1.38 4.99 -8.25
N ILE A 102 -1.90 4.49 -7.12
CA ILE A 102 -1.68 5.09 -5.79
C ILE A 102 -0.21 5.11 -5.43
N THR A 103 0.51 4.03 -5.71
CA THR A 103 1.93 3.89 -5.36
C THR A 103 2.79 4.84 -6.19
N VAL A 104 2.55 4.92 -7.51
CA VAL A 104 3.26 5.88 -8.38
C VAL A 104 3.02 7.31 -7.89
N ALA A 105 1.77 7.66 -7.60
CA ALA A 105 1.42 8.99 -7.10
C ALA A 105 2.10 9.30 -5.76
N ALA A 106 2.13 8.34 -4.83
CA ALA A 106 2.78 8.49 -3.53
C ALA A 106 4.31 8.64 -3.65
N VAL A 107 4.97 7.80 -4.46
CA VAL A 107 6.42 7.89 -4.70
C VAL A 107 6.78 9.24 -5.31
N ALA A 108 6.02 9.70 -6.31
CA ALA A 108 6.24 11.00 -6.95
C ALA A 108 6.02 12.17 -5.99
N LYS A 109 4.95 12.12 -5.19
CA LYS A 109 4.59 13.19 -4.24
C LYS A 109 5.59 13.33 -3.10
N PHE A 110 6.03 12.21 -2.51
CA PHE A 110 6.92 12.21 -1.33
C PHE A 110 8.40 12.09 -1.70
N LYS A 111 8.73 11.89 -2.98
CA LYS A 111 10.09 11.63 -3.47
C LYS A 111 10.79 10.53 -2.67
N ASN A 112 10.02 9.52 -2.27
CA ASN A 112 10.44 8.44 -1.38
C ASN A 112 10.20 7.09 -2.07
N PRO A 113 11.22 6.53 -2.74
CA PRO A 113 11.04 5.32 -3.53
C PRO A 113 10.79 4.08 -2.65
N PHE A 114 11.16 4.11 -1.37
CA PHE A 114 10.95 3.00 -0.44
C PHE A 114 9.47 2.66 -0.20
N ILE A 115 8.54 3.56 -0.53
CA ILE A 115 7.10 3.28 -0.54
C ILE A 115 6.76 2.12 -1.48
N ALA A 116 7.45 2.01 -2.62
CA ALA A 116 7.20 0.96 -3.61
C ALA A 116 7.60 -0.44 -3.11
N LEU A 117 8.48 -0.55 -2.10
CA LEU A 117 9.00 -1.84 -1.64
C LEU A 117 7.88 -2.75 -1.09
N SER A 118 7.00 -2.18 -0.26
CA SER A 118 5.84 -2.90 0.28
C SER A 118 4.89 -3.36 -0.82
N VAL A 119 4.74 -2.55 -1.88
CA VAL A 119 3.82 -2.79 -2.98
C VAL A 119 4.35 -3.88 -3.90
N ILE A 120 5.66 -3.86 -4.17
CA ILE A 120 6.35 -4.96 -4.87
C ILE A 120 6.13 -6.27 -4.11
N TRP A 121 6.33 -6.28 -2.79
CA TRP A 121 6.09 -7.47 -1.96
C TRP A 121 4.66 -7.99 -2.10
N ALA A 122 3.65 -7.11 -2.05
CA ALA A 122 2.26 -7.51 -2.19
C ALA A 122 1.95 -8.07 -3.58
N PHE A 123 2.46 -7.45 -4.66
CA PHE A 123 2.24 -7.93 -6.02
C PHE A 123 2.94 -9.27 -6.29
N VAL A 124 4.12 -9.49 -5.71
CA VAL A 124 4.77 -10.81 -5.71
C VAL A 124 3.92 -11.84 -4.97
N GLY A 125 3.35 -11.48 -3.81
CA GLY A 125 2.44 -12.37 -3.08
C GLY A 125 1.20 -12.75 -3.90
N ILE A 126 0.59 -11.77 -4.60
CA ILE A 126 -0.56 -11.99 -5.47
C ILE A 126 -0.19 -12.90 -6.65
N SER A 127 0.96 -12.67 -7.30
CA SER A 127 1.39 -13.51 -8.42
C SER A 127 1.61 -14.96 -7.97
N ILE A 128 2.31 -15.18 -6.86
CA ILE A 128 2.51 -16.53 -6.32
C ILE A 128 1.17 -17.22 -6.03
N LYS A 129 0.22 -16.50 -5.43
CA LYS A 129 -1.11 -17.05 -5.08
C LYS A 129 -1.94 -17.42 -6.30
N GLN A 130 -1.80 -16.69 -7.40
CA GLN A 130 -2.64 -16.84 -8.60
C GLN A 130 -2.01 -17.71 -9.69
N ASN A 131 -0.77 -18.17 -9.48
CA ASN A 131 -0.13 -19.14 -10.36
C ASN A 131 -0.95 -20.44 -10.44
N GLY A 132 -1.38 -20.81 -11.64
CA GLY A 132 -2.23 -21.98 -11.88
C GLY A 132 -3.73 -21.77 -11.61
N ASN A 133 -4.14 -20.60 -11.10
CA ASN A 133 -5.55 -20.27 -10.85
C ASN A 133 -6.11 -19.31 -11.92
N SER A 134 -5.44 -18.17 -12.13
CA SER A 134 -5.77 -17.21 -13.20
C SER A 134 -4.48 -16.71 -13.84
N ASN A 135 -4.29 -17.07 -15.11
CA ASN A 135 -3.13 -16.63 -15.88
C ASN A 135 -3.13 -15.11 -16.07
N ALA A 136 -4.28 -14.48 -16.26
CA ALA A 136 -4.33 -13.03 -16.45
C ALA A 136 -3.89 -12.29 -15.18
N VAL A 137 -4.45 -12.64 -14.01
CA VAL A 137 -4.06 -12.01 -12.74
C VAL A 137 -2.60 -12.29 -12.41
N PHE A 138 -2.13 -13.52 -12.64
CA PHE A 138 -0.72 -13.88 -12.46
C PHE A 138 0.20 -12.96 -13.27
N ILE A 139 -0.05 -12.85 -14.58
CA ILE A 139 0.76 -12.04 -15.50
C ILE A 139 0.69 -10.56 -15.11
N THR A 140 -0.51 -10.03 -14.82
CA THR A 140 -0.69 -8.62 -14.42
C THR A 140 0.07 -8.28 -13.13
N ALA A 141 -0.03 -9.14 -12.11
CA ALA A 141 0.67 -8.95 -10.84
C ALA A 141 2.19 -9.01 -11.03
N LEU A 142 2.67 -9.99 -11.80
CA LEU A 142 4.10 -10.17 -12.08
C LEU A 142 4.70 -8.99 -12.85
N ILE A 143 4.05 -8.56 -13.94
CA ILE A 143 4.50 -7.40 -14.73
C ILE A 143 4.53 -6.14 -13.87
N SER A 144 3.49 -5.93 -13.05
CA SER A 144 3.43 -4.77 -12.14
C SER A 144 4.57 -4.78 -11.12
N ALA A 145 4.89 -5.93 -10.54
CA ALA A 145 6.02 -6.09 -9.63
C ALA A 145 7.37 -5.81 -10.29
N ILE A 146 7.59 -6.34 -11.50
CA ILE A 146 8.83 -6.13 -12.27
C ILE A 146 8.99 -4.64 -12.63
N LEU A 147 7.92 -4.01 -13.13
CA LEU A 147 7.91 -2.59 -13.48
C LEU A 147 8.30 -1.72 -12.28
N PHE A 148 7.67 -1.94 -11.12
CA PHE A 148 8.01 -1.19 -9.91
C PHE A 148 9.43 -1.43 -9.42
N THR A 149 9.91 -2.67 -9.53
CA THR A 149 11.30 -2.98 -9.17
C THR A 149 12.27 -2.19 -10.05
N GLY A 150 12.02 -2.12 -11.37
CA GLY A 150 12.81 -1.31 -12.29
C GLY A 150 12.76 0.18 -11.96
N ILE A 151 11.57 0.73 -11.68
CA ILE A 151 11.38 2.13 -11.28
C ILE A 151 12.12 2.42 -9.96
N LEU A 152 11.99 1.55 -8.97
CA LEU A 152 12.64 1.65 -7.67
C LEU A 152 14.16 1.69 -7.82
N ILE A 153 14.73 0.75 -8.58
CA ILE A 153 16.16 0.69 -8.87
C ILE A 153 16.62 1.95 -9.59
N PHE A 154 15.90 2.39 -10.63
CA PHE A 154 16.22 3.62 -11.36
C PHE A 154 16.25 4.85 -10.45
N TYR A 155 15.26 5.00 -9.57
CA TYR A 155 15.20 6.12 -8.62
C TYR A 155 16.29 6.06 -7.55
N ILE A 156 16.69 4.87 -7.10
CA ILE A 156 17.79 4.71 -6.15
C ILE A 156 19.14 5.04 -6.81
N ILE A 157 19.39 4.53 -8.02
CA ILE A 157 20.65 4.76 -8.74
C ILE A 157 20.80 6.22 -9.19
N LYS A 158 19.71 6.84 -9.67
CA LYS A 158 19.75 8.22 -10.18
C LYS A 158 19.85 9.27 -9.07
N LYS A 159 19.50 8.93 -7.82
CA LYS A 159 19.72 9.82 -6.68
C LYS A 159 21.20 9.68 -6.29
N PRO A 160 22.10 10.57 -6.73
CA PRO A 160 23.45 10.53 -6.22
C PRO A 160 23.34 10.78 -4.71
N LEU A 161 24.26 10.20 -3.97
CA LEU A 161 24.51 10.57 -2.58
C LEU A 161 24.85 12.07 -2.55
N GLU A 162 23.84 12.94 -2.51
CA GLU A 162 24.00 14.30 -1.99
C GLU A 162 24.17 14.13 -0.49
N SER A 163 25.40 13.76 -0.13
CA SER A 163 25.99 13.77 1.21
C SER A 163 26.16 15.20 1.68
#